data_AF-N8VCM0-F1
#
_entry.id   AF-N8VCM0-F1
#
_cell.length_a   1.000
_cell.length_b   1.000
_cell.length_c   1.000
_cell.angle_alpha   90.00
_cell.angle_beta   90.00
_cell.angle_gamma   90.00
#
_symmetry.space_group_name_H-M   'P 1'
#
loop_
_entity.id
_entity.type
_entity.pdbx_description
1 polymer ?
#
loop_
_entity_poly.entity_id
_entity_poly.type
_entity_poly.pdbx_seq_one_letter_code
_entity_poly.pdbx_strand_id
1 'polypeptide(L)' 'MTTNKYKLTKTFVENLPLSPDKQVFYKDSELQGFALRVTKSKSYIVEKKLPGGKTCRTTIGQHGV' A
#
# COMPACT_ATOMS: atom_id res chain seq x y z
N MET A 1 5.79 9.57 15.58
CA MET A 1 4.77 9.62 14.50
C MET A 1 4.27 8.20 14.27
N THR A 2 3.07 7.89 14.74
CA THR A 2 2.48 6.55 14.64
C THR A 2 2.20 6.20 13.18
N THR A 3 2.90 5.18 12.66
CA THR A 3 2.62 4.66 11.31
C THR A 3 1.40 3.77 11.43
N ASN A 4 0.22 4.27 11.03
CA ASN A 4 -1.00 3.48 11.12
C ASN A 4 -0.90 2.28 10.19
N LYS A 5 -0.96 1.07 10.75
CA LYS A 5 -0.91 -0.21 10.02
C LYS A 5 -2.30 -0.80 9.95
N TYR A 6 -2.61 -1.47 8.84
CA TYR A 6 -3.92 -2.04 8.54
C TYR A 6 -3.76 -3.51 8.23
N LYS A 7 -4.75 -4.33 8.59
CA LYS A 7 -4.80 -5.72 8.12
C LYS A 7 -5.41 -5.74 6.72
N LEU A 8 -4.60 -5.95 5.69
CA LEU A 8 -5.07 -5.94 4.30
C LEU A 8 -5.76 -7.26 3.96
N THR A 9 -7.07 -7.33 4.18
CA THR A 9 -7.92 -8.41 3.70
C THR A 9 -8.54 -8.06 2.35
N LYS A 10 -9.02 -9.06 1.60
CA LYS A 10 -9.76 -8.83 0.34
C LYS A 10 -10.92 -7.85 0.53
N THR A 11 -11.74 -8.07 1.55
CA THR A 11 -12.88 -7.21 1.90
C THR A 11 -12.45 -5.80 2.26
N PHE A 12 -11.35 -5.62 3.00
CA PHE A 12 -10.82 -4.29 3.30
C PHE A 12 -10.41 -3.56 2.03
N VAL A 13 -9.66 -4.23 1.16
CA VAL A 13 -9.19 -3.66 -0.12
C VAL A 13 -10.38 -3.29 -1.01
N GLU A 14 -11.41 -4.13 -1.10
CA GLU A 14 -12.61 -3.88 -1.90
C GLU A 14 -13.40 -2.66 -1.40
N ASN A 15 -13.60 -2.55 -0.08
CA ASN A 15 -14.38 -1.48 0.54
C ASN A 15 -13.68 -0.10 0.53
N LEU A 16 -12.39 -0.02 0.24
CA LEU A 16 -11.68 1.25 0.20
C LEU A 16 -12.14 2.13 -0.97
N PRO A 17 -12.47 3.41 -0.74
CA PRO A 17 -12.78 4.34 -1.82
C PRO A 17 -11.52 4.65 -2.64
N LEU A 18 -11.71 4.93 -3.93
CA LEU A 18 -10.64 5.43 -4.79
C LEU A 18 -10.31 6.88 -4.44
N SER A 19 -9.05 7.28 -4.66
CA SER A 19 -8.58 8.65 -4.45
C SER A 19 -7.87 9.13 -5.72
N PRO A 20 -8.62 9.62 -6.72
CA PRO A 20 -8.02 10.01 -8.00
C PRO A 20 -7.04 11.18 -7.86
N ASP A 21 -7.23 12.03 -6.87
CA ASP A 21 -6.45 13.26 -6.66
C ASP A 21 -5.25 13.08 -5.72
N LYS A 22 -5.19 11.99 -4.96
CA LYS A 22 -4.15 11.75 -3.95
C LYS A 22 -3.67 10.31 -3.94
N GLN A 23 -2.37 10.12 -3.75
CA GLN A 23 -1.81 8.79 -3.52
C GLN A 23 -1.87 8.46 -2.04
N VAL A 24 -2.67 7.46 -1.69
CA VAL A 24 -2.79 6.98 -0.31
C VAL A 24 -2.14 5.60 -0.19
N PHE A 25 -1.36 5.40 0.87
CA PHE A 25 -0.67 4.14 1.16
C PHE A 25 -1.22 3.51 2.43
N TYR A 26 -1.74 2.29 2.31
CA TYR A 26 -2.17 1.47 3.44
C TYR A 26 -1.14 0.38 3.67
N LYS A 27 -0.34 0.51 4.75
CA LYS A 27 0.69 -0.48 5.09
C LYS A 27 0.07 -1.66 5.81
N ASP A 28 0.54 -2.86 5.47
CA ASP A 28 0.07 -4.06 6.13
C ASP A 28 0.59 -4.18 7.57
N SER A 29 -0.24 -4.71 8.46
CA SER A 29 0.11 -4.95 9.86
C SER A 29 0.91 -6.23 10.08
N GLU A 30 0.72 -7.25 9.24
CA GLU A 30 1.29 -8.58 9.39
C GLU A 30 2.52 -8.78 8.49
N LEU A 31 2.49 -8.22 7.27
CA LEU A 31 3.56 -8.34 6.29
C LEU A 31 4.36 -7.04 6.16
N GLN A 32 5.50 -6.98 6.85
CA GLN A 32 6.37 -5.81 6.82
C GLN A 32 6.88 -5.51 5.40
N GLY A 33 6.76 -4.25 5.00
CA GLY A 33 7.16 -3.80 3.68
C GLY A 33 6.09 -4.03 2.62
N PHE A 34 4.96 -4.67 2.94
CA PHE A 34 3.83 -4.75 2.02
C PHE A 34 2.83 -3.61 2.25
N ALA A 35 2.30 -3.05 1.17
CA ALA A 35 1.29 -2.01 1.23
C ALA A 35 0.38 -2.01 0.01
N LEU A 36 -0.82 -1.44 0.18
CA LEU A 36 -1.72 -1.08 -0.90
C LEU A 36 -1.56 0.41 -1.23
N ARG A 37 -1.31 0.73 -2.50
CA ARG A 37 -1.39 2.09 -3.04
C ARG A 37 -2.77 2.30 -3.66
N VAL A 38 -3.50 3.29 -3.18
CA VAL A 38 -4.81 3.67 -3.70
C VAL A 38 -4.70 5.02 -4.40
N THR A 39 -5.12 5.03 -5.66
CA THR A 39 -5.17 6.22 -6.54
C THR A 39 -6.47 6.15 -7.35
N LYS A 40 -6.40 6.33 -8.68
CA LYS A 40 -7.43 5.92 -9.65
C LYS A 40 -7.62 4.40 -9.71
N SER A 41 -6.60 3.64 -9.31
CA SER A 41 -6.65 2.20 -9.14
C SER A 41 -5.99 1.76 -7.84
N LYS A 42 -6.24 0.51 -7.44
CA LYS A 42 -5.67 -0.13 -6.26
C LYS A 42 -4.52 -1.03 -6.72
N SER A 43 -3.31 -0.79 -6.23
CA SER A 43 -2.12 -1.59 -6.60
C SER A 43 -1.37 -2.06 -5.37
N TYR A 44 -0.92 -3.30 -5.40
CA TYR A 44 -0.05 -3.87 -4.38
C TYR A 44 1.39 -3.44 -4.61
N ILE A 45 2.06 -3.01 -3.55
CA ILE A 45 3.43 -2.55 -3.59
C ILE A 45 4.26 -3.20 -2.48
N VAL A 46 5.56 -3.34 -2.72
CA VAL A 46 6.55 -3.61 -1.68
C VAL A 46 7.38 -2.35 -1.48
N GLU A 47 7.60 -1.96 -0.23
CA GLU A 47 8.52 -0.92 0.16
C GLU A 47 9.64 -1.46 1.05
N LYS A 48 10.86 -0.99 0.81
CA LYS A 48 12.03 -1.29 1.62
C LYS A 48 12.80 -0.01 1.90
N LYS A 49 13.20 0.17 3.16
CA LYS A 49 14.12 1.24 3.54
C LYS A 49 15.54 0.74 3.32
N LEU A 50 16.28 1.42 2.46
CA LEU A 50 17.68 1.14 2.22
C LEU A 50 18.56 1.67 3.38
N PRO A 51 19.77 1.13 3.58
CA PRO A 51 20.69 1.58 4.62
C PRO A 51 20.99 3.09 4.59
N GLY A 52 20.93 3.72 3.41
CA GLY A 52 21.08 5.18 3.23
C GLY A 52 19.82 6.00 3.50
N GLY A 53 18.80 5.44 4.17
CA GLY A 53 17.57 6.14 4.54
C GLY A 53 16.54 6.32 3.41
N LYS A 54 16.91 6.03 2.16
CA LYS A 54 16.01 6.08 0.99
C LYS A 54 14.97 4.95 1.07
N THR A 55 13.71 5.29 0.83
CA THR A 55 12.62 4.30 0.71
C THR A 55 12.45 3.95 -0.76
N CYS A 56 12.71 2.70 -1.12
CA CYS A 56 12.46 2.17 -2.46
C CYS A 56 11.12 1.44 -2.47
N ARG A 57 10.40 1.56 -3.59
CA ARG A 57 9.09 0.92 -3.79
C ARG A 57 9.06 0.21 -5.13
N THR A 58 8.43 -0.96 -5.16
CA THR A 58 8.13 -1.67 -6.40
C THR A 58 6.64 -2.04 -6.43
N THR A 59 6.02 -1.97 -7.61
CA THR A 59 4.64 -2.42 -7.81
C THR A 59 4.65 -3.90 -8.16
N ILE A 60 3.86 -4.70 -7.43
CA ILE A 60 3.70 -6.13 -7.70
C ILE A 60 2.61 -6.34 -8.75
N GLY A 61 1.48 -5.65 -8.61
CA GLY A 61 0.34 -5.81 -9.50
C GLY A 61 -0.85 -4.93 -9.12
N GLN A 62 -1.78 -4.80 -10.06
CA GLN A 62 -3.05 -4.10 -9.85
C GLN A 62 -4.10 -5.07 -9.30
N HIS A 63 -4.88 -4.63 -8.33
CA HIS A 63 -5.96 -5.42 -7.77
C HIS A 63 -7.14 -5.48 -8.75
N GLY A 64 -7.66 -6.69 -9.00
CA GLY A 64 -8.85 -6.92 -9.83
C GLY A 64 -8.62 -6.90 -11.35
N VAL A 65 -7.38 -7.06 -11.80
CA VAL A 65 -7.02 -7.29 -13.21
C VAL A 65 -6.94 -8.78 -13.49
#